data_AF-A0ABD2QG74-F1
#
_entry.id   AF-A0ABD2QG74-F1
#
_cell.length_a   1.000
_cell.length_b   1.000
_cell.length_c   1.000
_cell.angle_alpha   90.00
_cell.angle_beta   90.00
_cell.angle_gamma   90.00
#
_symmetry.space_group_name_H-M   'P 1'
#
loop_
_entity.id
_entity.type
_entity.pdbx_description
1 polymer ?
#
loop_
_entity_poly.entity_id
_entity_poly.type
_entity_poly.pdbx_seq_one_letter_code
_entity_poly.pdbx_strand_id
1 'polypeptide(L)'
;MRGMIAAAESGLPVDMSQLPPKPNLNKSTSKTNISIISSDVVDPPIHFALSLSECDEDPQSIGKLLADTLNRQASQAEGLSEAQRRAGASSIADGLFVAADTSRRSTAFIKAHLNRNKIPSYRFVTAHLPVINLNPHLKDDALSVCAVRCVSLPFTENVETYVTFELPFPDSDSPQKHSTDWSAKTQNPEYYPKGTAVFEVNRKSRSFARFLGSTFKTLKASVYYRRGLLKSAGLIGTASIPLEELKTQATLEKSCELMVNRKPAGGIIVVRIQHPNAAPQLQSMNLLVYNYKLLEEHYRANVGNAAATVQSLKLRMDQMKTQHAQLKEAYTHDETFRKRYLSELPVIQAKLMDESRQMQLNGDGTKAQRLRERANEVQKEIISLTSA
;
A
#
# COMPACT_ATOMS: atom_id res chain seq x y z
N MET A 1 -38.21 -8.25 -26.03
CA MET A 1 -38.22 -6.81 -26.43
C MET A 1 -39.27 -6.48 -27.50
N ARG A 2 -39.43 -7.25 -28.59
CA ARG A 2 -40.45 -6.96 -29.63
C ARG A 2 -41.90 -6.82 -29.10
N GLY A 3 -42.32 -7.64 -28.13
CA GLY A 3 -43.66 -7.56 -27.55
C GLY A 3 -43.92 -6.32 -26.69
N MET A 4 -42.89 -5.77 -26.01
CA MET A 4 -43.04 -4.55 -25.21
C MET A 4 -43.06 -3.29 -26.08
N ILE A 5 -42.30 -3.30 -27.18
CA ILE A 5 -42.30 -2.20 -28.16
C ILE A 5 -43.68 -2.13 -28.83
N ALA A 6 -44.23 -3.27 -29.28
CA ALA A 6 -45.57 -3.31 -29.87
C ALA A 6 -46.67 -2.88 -28.87
N ALA A 7 -46.57 -3.27 -27.60
CA ALA A 7 -47.51 -2.85 -26.56
C ALA A 7 -47.46 -1.32 -26.31
N ALA A 8 -46.26 -0.73 -26.25
CA ALA A 8 -46.08 0.70 -26.13
C ALA A 8 -46.59 1.48 -27.35
N GLU A 9 -46.35 0.97 -28.57
CA GLU A 9 -46.87 1.55 -29.82
C GLU A 9 -48.40 1.47 -29.91
N SER A 10 -49.01 0.47 -29.29
CA SER A 10 -50.47 0.31 -29.20
C SER A 10 -51.13 1.04 -28.02
N GLY A 11 -50.37 1.81 -27.23
CA GLY A 11 -50.91 2.59 -26.10
C GLY A 11 -51.30 1.76 -24.87
N LEU A 12 -50.87 0.49 -24.78
CA LEU A 12 -51.08 -0.32 -23.57
C LEU A 12 -50.06 0.04 -22.47
N PRO A 13 -50.47 0.01 -21.19
CA PRO A 13 -49.55 0.23 -20.08
C PRO A 13 -48.47 -0.85 -20.04
N VAL A 14 -47.20 -0.44 -20.08
CA VAL A 14 -46.05 -1.35 -19.99
C VAL A 14 -45.48 -1.29 -18.57
N ASP A 15 -45.39 -2.45 -17.92
CA ASP A 15 -44.77 -2.58 -16.60
C ASP A 15 -43.24 -2.38 -16.69
N MET A 16 -42.79 -1.24 -16.17
CA MET A 16 -41.39 -0.82 -16.19
C MET A 16 -40.50 -1.63 -15.24
N SER A 17 -41.07 -2.43 -14.34
CA SER A 17 -40.31 -3.30 -13.44
C SER A 17 -39.70 -4.53 -14.13
N GLN A 18 -40.20 -4.88 -15.33
CA GLN A 18 -39.71 -6.00 -16.14
C GLN A 18 -38.62 -5.63 -17.15
N LEU A 19 -38.13 -4.38 -17.11
CA LEU A 19 -37.01 -3.99 -17.96
C LEU A 19 -35.73 -4.72 -17.53
N PRO A 20 -34.97 -5.31 -18.46
CA PRO A 20 -33.67 -5.86 -18.13
C PRO A 20 -32.78 -4.74 -17.57
N PRO A 21 -32.01 -5.01 -16.51
CA PRO A 21 -31.12 -4.02 -15.92
C PRO A 21 -30.14 -3.51 -16.97
N LYS A 22 -29.87 -2.20 -16.97
CA LYS A 22 -28.99 -1.53 -17.93
C LYS A 22 -27.66 -2.29 -18.06
N PRO A 23 -27.19 -2.61 -19.29
CA PRO A 23 -25.87 -3.18 -19.47
C PRO A 23 -24.85 -2.20 -18.90
N ASN A 24 -24.10 -2.66 -17.89
CA ASN A 24 -23.06 -1.95 -17.13
C ASN A 24 -23.44 -1.25 -15.82
N LEU A 25 -24.69 -1.30 -15.30
CA LEU A 25 -24.92 -0.84 -13.91
C LEU A 25 -24.52 -1.88 -12.85
N ASN A 26 -24.38 -3.16 -13.23
CA ASN A 26 -23.87 -4.24 -12.36
C ASN A 26 -22.36 -4.52 -12.52
N LYS A 27 -21.62 -3.57 -13.11
CA LYS A 27 -20.33 -3.20 -12.51
C LYS A 27 -20.64 -2.16 -11.42
N SER A 28 -21.43 -2.53 -10.42
CA SER A 28 -20.80 -2.74 -9.11
C SER A 28 -19.44 -3.42 -9.31
N THR A 29 -18.48 -2.61 -9.74
CA THR A 29 -17.16 -2.68 -9.18
C THR A 29 -17.47 -2.70 -7.71
N SER A 30 -17.44 -3.88 -7.12
CA SER A 30 -17.07 -4.03 -5.74
C SER A 30 -15.70 -3.37 -5.66
N LYS A 31 -15.70 -2.02 -5.64
CA LYS A 31 -14.84 -1.25 -4.78
C LYS A 31 -15.26 -1.76 -3.42
N THR A 32 -14.73 -2.92 -3.06
CA THR A 32 -14.35 -3.18 -1.71
C THR A 32 -13.40 -2.01 -1.41
N ASN A 33 -13.99 -0.88 -1.00
CA ASN A 33 -13.40 -0.05 0.02
C ASN A 33 -13.31 -1.00 1.21
N ILE A 34 -12.35 -1.93 1.17
CA ILE A 34 -11.84 -2.58 2.36
C ILE A 34 -11.33 -1.37 3.10
N SER A 35 -12.09 -0.91 4.10
CA SER A 35 -11.58 0.07 5.03
C SER A 35 -10.37 -0.62 5.65
N ILE A 36 -9.19 -0.31 5.12
CA ILE A 36 -7.92 -0.89 5.55
C ILE A 36 -7.78 -0.68 7.06
N ILE A 37 -8.43 0.35 7.60
CA ILE A 37 -8.49 0.72 9.01
C ILE A 37 -9.89 0.38 9.56
N SER A 38 -9.96 -0.48 10.59
CA SER A 38 -11.14 -0.64 11.44
C SER A 38 -11.29 0.57 12.36
N SER A 39 -12.54 0.85 12.77
CA SER A 39 -12.84 1.92 13.74
C SER A 39 -12.63 1.48 15.20
N ASP A 40 -12.41 0.17 15.43
CA ASP A 40 -12.32 -0.41 16.77
C ASP A 40 -11.01 0.00 17.44
N VAL A 41 -11.12 0.54 18.66
CA VAL A 41 -9.97 0.82 19.52
C VAL A 41 -9.46 -0.51 20.05
N VAL A 42 -8.15 -0.73 19.94
CA VAL A 42 -7.47 -1.90 20.47
C VAL A 42 -6.31 -1.51 21.34
N ASP A 43 -5.87 -2.44 22.17
CA ASP A 43 -4.69 -2.27 23.01
C ASP A 43 -3.42 -2.16 22.15
N PRO A 44 -2.40 -1.41 22.64
CA PRO A 44 -1.12 -1.32 21.97
C PRO A 44 -0.47 -2.71 21.83
N PRO A 45 0.30 -2.95 20.75
CA PRO A 45 1.16 -4.13 20.67
C PRO A 45 2.08 -4.25 21.89
N ILE A 46 2.32 -5.48 22.36
CA ILE A 46 3.12 -5.75 23.56
C ILE A 46 4.48 -5.04 23.51
N HIS A 47 5.19 -5.11 22.38
CA HIS A 47 6.47 -4.42 22.20
C HIS A 47 6.37 -2.89 22.34
N PHE A 48 5.25 -2.30 21.90
CA PHE A 48 5.04 -0.87 22.08
C PHE A 48 4.77 -0.53 23.54
N ALA A 49 3.96 -1.34 24.24
CA ALA A 49 3.67 -1.15 25.66
C ALA A 49 4.94 -1.22 26.52
N LEU A 50 5.84 -2.18 26.22
CA LEU A 50 7.14 -2.30 26.88
C LEU A 50 8.00 -1.06 26.64
N SER A 51 8.20 -0.64 25.39
CA SER A 51 8.99 0.56 25.08
C SER A 51 8.37 1.84 25.65
N LEU A 52 7.04 1.90 25.79
CA LEU A 52 6.38 3.03 26.44
C LEU A 52 6.69 3.09 27.93
N SER A 53 6.74 1.93 28.61
CA SER A 53 7.09 1.86 30.03
C SER A 53 8.54 2.28 30.31
N GLU A 54 9.44 2.09 29.34
CA GLU A 54 10.85 2.52 29.42
C GLU A 54 11.05 4.03 29.20
N CYS A 55 10.01 4.76 28.77
CA CYS A 55 10.11 6.20 28.46
C CYS A 55 9.94 7.12 29.67
N ASP A 56 9.73 6.59 30.89
CA ASP A 56 9.63 7.36 32.16
C ASP A 56 8.71 8.60 32.10
N GLU A 57 7.63 8.55 31.31
CA GLU A 57 6.70 9.66 31.07
C GLU A 57 7.30 10.92 30.41
N ASP A 58 8.55 10.88 29.94
CA ASP A 58 9.20 11.99 29.26
C ASP A 58 8.52 12.30 27.91
N PRO A 59 7.97 13.52 27.71
CA PRO A 59 7.31 13.89 26.46
C PRO A 59 8.18 13.71 25.22
N GLN A 60 9.48 13.96 25.31
CA GLN A 60 10.40 13.84 24.16
C GLN A 60 10.61 12.37 23.79
N SER A 61 10.84 11.51 24.78
CA SER A 61 11.00 10.06 24.58
C SER A 61 9.72 9.39 24.04
N ILE A 62 8.56 9.72 24.62
CA ILE A 62 7.26 9.23 24.14
C ILE A 62 6.98 9.70 22.71
N GLY A 63 7.20 10.99 22.43
CA GLY A 63 7.00 11.53 21.09
C GLY A 63 7.91 10.91 20.05
N LYS A 64 9.17 10.61 20.40
CA LYS A 64 10.09 9.87 19.54
C LYS A 64 9.57 8.45 19.26
N LEU A 65 9.15 7.72 20.29
CA LEU A 65 8.58 6.38 20.15
C LEU A 65 7.34 6.36 19.22
N LEU A 66 6.45 7.35 19.35
CA LEU A 66 5.28 7.49 18.48
C LEU A 66 5.69 7.79 17.04
N ALA A 67 6.64 8.70 16.82
CA ALA A 67 7.14 9.03 15.49
C ALA A 67 7.83 7.84 14.81
N ASP A 68 8.66 7.10 15.53
CA ASP A 68 9.34 5.90 15.04
C ASP A 68 8.34 4.78 14.69
N THR A 69 7.27 4.65 15.48
CA THR A 69 6.18 3.70 15.20
C THR A 69 5.43 4.05 13.92
N LEU A 70 5.09 5.33 13.72
CA LEU A 70 4.43 5.79 12.50
C LEU A 70 5.32 5.67 11.26
N ASN A 71 6.62 5.95 11.39
CA ASN A 71 7.58 5.77 10.30
C ASN A 71 7.68 4.30 9.89
N ARG A 72 7.75 3.37 10.85
CA ARG A 72 7.73 1.92 10.57
C ARG A 72 6.44 1.51 9.84
N GLN A 73 5.29 2.01 10.29
CA GLN A 73 4.00 1.74 9.65
C GLN A 73 3.95 2.27 8.22
N ALA A 74 4.48 3.47 7.97
CA ALA A 74 4.55 4.04 6.62
C ALA A 74 5.42 3.18 5.69
N SER A 75 6.64 2.84 6.11
CA SER A 75 7.55 1.99 5.33
C SER A 75 6.93 0.62 5.02
N GLN A 76 6.22 0.02 5.97
CA GLN A 76 5.53 -1.25 5.76
C GLN A 76 4.37 -1.11 4.76
N ALA A 77 3.54 -0.07 4.90
CA ALA A 77 2.43 0.19 4.00
C ALA A 77 2.90 0.49 2.56
N GLU A 78 4.03 1.16 2.38
CA GLU A 78 4.69 1.37 1.08
C GLU A 78 5.17 0.08 0.45
N GLY A 79 5.89 -0.76 1.20
CA GLY A 79 6.35 -2.06 0.69
C GLY A 79 5.18 -2.93 0.23
N LEU A 80 4.06 -2.90 0.98
CA LEU A 80 2.83 -3.58 0.58
C LEU A 80 2.17 -2.93 -0.64
N SER A 81 2.15 -1.59 -0.73
CA SER A 81 1.62 -0.88 -1.90
C SER A 81 2.38 -1.27 -3.18
N GLU A 82 3.71 -1.28 -3.14
CA GLU A 82 4.54 -1.69 -4.27
C GLU A 82 4.32 -3.16 -4.67
N ALA A 83 4.22 -4.04 -3.68
CA ALA A 83 3.92 -5.46 -3.90
C ALA A 83 2.55 -5.63 -4.60
N GLN A 84 1.54 -4.87 -4.17
CA GLN A 84 0.20 -4.85 -4.75
C GLN A 84 0.20 -4.28 -6.17
N ARG A 85 0.98 -3.23 -6.45
CA ARG A 85 1.16 -2.71 -7.83
C ARG A 85 1.76 -3.76 -8.74
N ARG A 86 2.82 -4.44 -8.30
CA ARG A 86 3.46 -5.53 -9.05
C ARG A 86 2.50 -6.69 -9.34
N ALA A 87 1.61 -7.00 -8.40
CA ALA A 87 0.59 -8.04 -8.59
C ALA A 87 -0.59 -7.60 -9.50
N GLY A 88 -0.67 -6.33 -9.90
CA GLY A 88 -1.75 -5.79 -10.72
C GLY A 88 -2.99 -5.37 -9.93
N ALA A 89 -2.88 -5.22 -8.61
CA ALA A 89 -3.97 -4.80 -7.72
C ALA A 89 -3.89 -3.28 -7.42
N SER A 90 -4.04 -2.45 -8.45
CA SER A 90 -3.81 -1.00 -8.36
C SER A 90 -4.69 -0.29 -7.33
N SER A 91 -5.97 -0.66 -7.19
CA SER A 91 -6.88 -0.02 -6.23
C SER A 91 -6.46 -0.25 -4.77
N ILE A 92 -5.98 -1.45 -4.47
CA ILE A 92 -5.48 -1.82 -3.14
C ILE A 92 -4.17 -1.09 -2.86
N ALA A 93 -3.28 -1.05 -3.86
CA ALA A 93 -2.02 -0.34 -3.75
C ALA A 93 -2.21 1.15 -3.44
N ASP A 94 -3.17 1.80 -4.10
CA ASP A 94 -3.46 3.21 -3.86
C ASP A 94 -4.00 3.46 -2.45
N GLY A 95 -4.85 2.57 -1.93
CA GLY A 95 -5.32 2.64 -0.53
C GLY A 95 -4.18 2.52 0.48
N LEU A 96 -3.23 1.60 0.25
CA LEU A 96 -2.03 1.43 1.08
C LEU A 96 -1.08 2.63 0.98
N PHE A 97 -0.94 3.23 -0.20
CA PHE A 97 -0.15 4.43 -0.39
C PHE A 97 -0.72 5.62 0.39
N VAL A 98 -2.04 5.80 0.36
CA VAL A 98 -2.73 6.84 1.16
C VAL A 98 -2.53 6.59 2.66
N ALA A 99 -2.56 5.34 3.11
CA ALA A 99 -2.27 4.99 4.50
C ALA A 99 -0.83 5.36 4.88
N ALA A 100 0.16 5.05 4.03
CA ALA A 100 1.56 5.41 4.26
C ALA A 100 1.78 6.93 4.32
N ASP A 101 1.19 7.68 3.39
CA ASP A 101 1.23 9.14 3.36
C ASP A 101 0.59 9.75 4.62
N THR A 102 -0.54 9.20 5.07
CA THR A 102 -1.20 9.63 6.30
C THR A 102 -0.33 9.40 7.54
N SER A 103 0.33 8.24 7.65
CA SER A 103 1.27 7.95 8.74
C SER A 103 2.46 8.91 8.72
N ARG A 104 3.03 9.21 7.54
CA ARG A 104 4.11 10.20 7.41
C ARG A 104 3.69 11.60 7.83
N ARG A 105 2.54 12.08 7.36
CA ARG A 105 1.99 13.38 7.77
C ARG A 105 1.75 13.45 9.29
N SER A 106 1.31 12.35 9.89
CA SER A 106 1.12 12.26 11.33
C SER A 106 2.42 12.44 12.12
N THR A 107 3.59 12.05 11.58
CA THR A 107 4.88 12.33 12.24
C THR A 107 5.19 13.83 12.33
N ALA A 108 4.82 14.62 11.33
CA ALA A 108 5.00 16.08 11.37
C ALA A 108 4.12 16.71 12.46
N PHE A 109 2.92 16.16 12.67
CA PHE A 109 2.03 16.57 13.75
C PHE A 109 2.61 16.28 15.14
N ILE A 110 3.23 15.11 15.32
CA ILE A 110 3.94 14.77 16.57
C ILE A 110 5.08 15.76 16.81
N LYS A 111 5.93 16.01 15.80
CA LYS A 111 7.03 16.98 15.91
C LYS A 111 6.53 18.37 16.33
N ALA A 112 5.41 18.82 15.78
CA ALA A 112 4.80 20.10 16.17
C ALA A 112 4.33 20.14 17.64
N HIS A 113 3.86 19.01 18.18
CA HIS A 113 3.47 18.89 19.59
C HIS A 113 4.68 18.82 20.52
N LEU A 114 5.73 18.11 20.11
CA LEU A 114 6.99 18.02 20.84
C LEU A 114 7.69 19.38 20.96
N ASN A 115 7.63 20.21 19.93
CA ASN A 115 8.11 21.60 19.99
C ASN A 115 7.39 22.45 21.05
N ARG A 116 6.24 21.99 21.54
CA ARG A 116 5.44 22.63 22.61
C ARG A 116 5.53 21.86 23.93
N ASN A 117 6.42 20.86 24.05
CA ASN A 117 6.51 19.93 25.17
C ASN A 117 5.16 19.27 25.52
N LYS A 118 4.36 18.93 24.51
CA LYS A 118 3.08 18.23 24.69
C LYS A 118 3.10 16.88 24.00
N ILE A 119 2.47 15.88 24.63
CA ILE A 119 2.25 14.57 24.01
C ILE A 119 0.89 14.61 23.30
N PRO A 120 0.85 14.29 22.00
CA PRO A 120 -0.39 14.32 21.24
C PRO A 120 -1.21 13.05 21.58
N SER A 121 -2.55 13.17 21.66
CA SER A 121 -3.44 12.04 22.03
C SER A 121 -3.49 10.98 20.91
N TYR A 122 -3.09 9.75 21.24
CA TYR A 122 -3.01 8.64 20.29
C TYR A 122 -3.89 7.47 20.71
N ARG A 123 -4.20 6.60 19.74
CA ARG A 123 -4.96 5.36 19.95
C ARG A 123 -4.52 4.31 18.95
N PHE A 124 -4.62 3.05 19.32
CA PHE A 124 -4.43 1.95 18.39
C PHE A 124 -5.77 1.50 17.82
N VAL A 125 -5.76 1.18 16.53
CA VAL A 125 -6.91 0.63 15.82
C VAL A 125 -6.47 -0.59 15.02
N THR A 126 -7.37 -1.55 14.83
CA THR A 126 -7.07 -2.70 13.98
C THR A 126 -7.08 -2.28 12.53
N ALA A 127 -6.12 -2.75 11.73
CA ALA A 127 -6.09 -2.58 10.30
C ALA A 127 -5.98 -3.93 9.60
N HIS A 128 -6.74 -4.12 8.54
CA HIS A 128 -6.70 -5.32 7.70
C HIS A 128 -5.88 -5.01 6.45
N LEU A 129 -4.59 -5.28 6.53
CA LEU A 129 -3.65 -5.06 5.44
C LEU A 129 -3.69 -6.25 4.48
N PRO A 130 -4.00 -6.03 3.20
CA PRO A 130 -3.92 -7.08 2.20
C PRO A 130 -2.44 -7.36 1.89
N VAL A 131 -1.93 -8.47 2.39
CA VAL A 131 -0.57 -8.96 2.15
C VAL A 131 -0.64 -10.02 1.07
N ILE A 132 0.18 -9.85 0.03
CA ILE A 132 0.29 -10.86 -1.03
C ILE A 132 1.50 -11.72 -0.72
N ASN A 133 1.28 -13.02 -0.62
CA ASN A 133 2.35 -14.00 -0.65
C ASN A 133 2.92 -14.04 -2.07
N LEU A 134 4.21 -13.76 -2.24
CA LEU A 134 4.86 -13.52 -3.54
C LEU A 134 6.13 -14.37 -3.67
N ASN A 135 6.34 -14.94 -4.86
CA ASN A 135 7.59 -15.56 -5.28
C ASN A 135 8.19 -14.73 -6.44
N PRO A 136 8.89 -13.62 -6.15
CA PRO A 136 9.31 -12.63 -7.16
C PRO A 136 10.37 -13.16 -8.14
N HIS A 137 11.00 -14.30 -7.83
CA HIS A 137 11.97 -14.97 -8.70
C HIS A 137 11.29 -15.79 -9.81
N LEU A 138 9.97 -16.00 -9.74
CA LEU A 138 9.21 -16.72 -10.76
C LEU A 138 8.64 -15.76 -11.81
N LYS A 139 8.56 -16.23 -13.05
CA LYS A 139 7.83 -15.53 -14.12
C LYS A 139 6.32 -15.57 -13.85
N ASP A 140 5.61 -14.56 -14.33
CA ASP A 140 4.15 -14.41 -14.13
C ASP A 140 3.33 -15.63 -14.58
N ASP A 141 3.75 -16.33 -15.63
CA ASP A 141 3.04 -17.47 -16.24
C ASP A 141 3.75 -18.81 -15.94
N ALA A 142 4.44 -18.90 -14.81
CA ALA A 142 5.20 -20.08 -14.41
C ALA A 142 4.74 -20.66 -13.07
N LEU A 143 4.57 -21.98 -13.00
CA LEU A 143 4.38 -22.72 -11.76
C LEU A 143 5.62 -23.57 -11.50
N SER A 144 6.35 -23.26 -10.43
CA SER A 144 7.55 -24.02 -10.04
C SER A 144 7.16 -25.17 -9.13
N VAL A 145 7.66 -26.36 -9.42
CA VAL A 145 7.41 -27.60 -8.67
C VAL A 145 8.75 -28.27 -8.39
N CYS A 146 9.08 -28.46 -7.13
CA CYS A 146 10.33 -29.07 -6.71
C CYS A 146 10.07 -30.35 -5.91
N ALA A 147 10.73 -31.43 -6.30
CA ALA A 147 10.95 -32.54 -5.38
C ALA A 147 11.98 -32.07 -4.36
N VAL A 148 11.59 -31.94 -3.09
CA VAL A 148 12.55 -31.53 -2.05
C VAL A 148 13.39 -32.75 -1.67
N ARG A 149 12.71 -33.80 -1.21
CA ARG A 149 13.32 -35.06 -0.78
C ARG A 149 12.30 -36.19 -0.77
N CYS A 150 12.79 -37.44 -0.77
CA CYS A 150 12.01 -38.59 -0.33
C CYS A 150 12.54 -39.12 1.01
N VAL A 151 11.68 -39.79 1.75
CA VAL A 151 11.99 -40.35 3.08
C VAL A 151 11.59 -41.80 3.11
N SER A 152 12.48 -42.66 3.62
CA SER A 152 12.23 -44.07 3.87
C SER A 152 11.68 -44.83 2.65
N LEU A 153 12.32 -44.67 1.49
CA LEU A 153 11.94 -45.43 0.29
C LEU A 153 12.06 -46.95 0.53
N PRO A 154 11.15 -47.78 -0.02
CA PRO A 154 10.98 -49.19 0.33
C PRO A 154 11.98 -50.11 -0.40
N PHE A 155 13.29 -49.83 -0.27
CA PHE A 155 14.36 -50.63 -0.86
C PHE A 155 15.34 -51.09 0.21
N THR A 156 15.80 -52.33 0.12
CA THR A 156 16.86 -52.85 1.00
C THR A 156 18.24 -52.32 0.62
N GLU A 157 18.46 -52.04 -0.67
CA GLU A 157 19.70 -51.51 -1.21
C GLU A 157 19.53 -50.07 -1.71
N ASN A 158 20.59 -49.28 -1.59
CA ASN A 158 20.62 -47.90 -2.04
C ASN A 158 20.62 -47.85 -3.58
N VAL A 159 19.53 -47.33 -4.16
CA VAL A 159 19.32 -47.17 -5.60
C VAL A 159 19.24 -45.71 -6.00
N GLU A 160 19.60 -45.39 -7.25
CA GLU A 160 19.39 -44.06 -7.82
C GLU A 160 17.91 -43.90 -8.17
N THR A 161 17.36 -42.73 -7.89
CA THR A 161 15.95 -42.43 -8.14
C THR A 161 15.78 -41.10 -8.86
N TYR A 162 14.67 -40.94 -9.57
CA TYR A 162 14.25 -39.64 -10.11
C TYR A 162 12.73 -39.48 -9.93
N VAL A 163 12.28 -38.23 -9.98
CA VAL A 163 10.86 -37.90 -9.86
C VAL A 163 10.35 -37.38 -11.19
N THR A 164 9.17 -37.82 -11.62
CA THR A 164 8.44 -37.21 -12.74
C THR A 164 7.18 -36.55 -12.24
N PHE A 165 7.03 -35.27 -12.57
CA PHE A 165 5.85 -34.48 -12.31
C PHE A 165 4.95 -34.44 -13.55
N GLU A 166 3.65 -34.64 -13.36
CA GLU A 166 2.63 -34.51 -14.39
C GLU A 166 1.56 -33.51 -13.93
N LEU A 167 1.39 -32.41 -14.68
CA LEU A 167 0.38 -31.39 -14.43
C LEU A 167 -0.73 -31.46 -15.51
N PRO A 168 -1.98 -31.79 -15.15
CA PRO A 168 -3.10 -31.91 -16.09
C PRO A 168 -3.71 -30.54 -16.44
N PHE A 169 -2.86 -29.64 -16.93
CA PHE A 169 -3.21 -28.29 -17.40
C PHE A 169 -2.30 -27.91 -18.59
N PRO A 170 -2.81 -27.20 -19.62
CA PRO A 170 -4.18 -26.71 -19.81
C PRO A 170 -5.20 -27.81 -20.13
N ASP A 171 -4.74 -28.96 -20.61
CA ASP A 171 -5.55 -30.12 -20.96
C ASP A 171 -5.19 -31.34 -20.08
N SER A 172 -6.19 -32.14 -19.70
CA SER A 172 -5.98 -33.39 -18.97
C SER A 172 -5.47 -34.52 -19.87
N ASP A 173 -5.78 -34.49 -21.16
CA ASP A 173 -5.41 -35.54 -22.10
C ASP A 173 -3.96 -35.39 -22.58
N SER A 174 -3.44 -34.16 -22.57
CA SER A 174 -2.04 -33.83 -22.84
C SER A 174 -1.39 -33.10 -21.64
N PRO A 175 -1.14 -33.81 -20.51
CA PRO A 175 -0.54 -33.19 -19.34
C PRO A 175 0.91 -32.79 -19.62
N GLN A 176 1.33 -31.65 -19.07
CA GLN A 176 2.74 -31.26 -19.07
C GLN A 176 3.52 -32.23 -18.19
N LYS A 177 4.70 -32.68 -18.63
CA LYS A 177 5.54 -33.64 -17.90
C LYS A 177 6.97 -33.16 -17.80
N HIS A 178 7.53 -33.25 -16.60
CA HIS A 178 8.93 -32.94 -16.35
C HIS A 178 9.54 -33.97 -15.41
N SER A 179 10.75 -34.42 -15.72
CA SER A 179 11.51 -35.35 -14.88
C SER A 179 12.72 -34.65 -14.29
N THR A 180 13.04 -34.97 -13.03
CA THR A 180 14.28 -34.55 -12.39
C THR A 180 15.46 -35.36 -12.93
N ASP A 181 16.66 -34.88 -12.66
CA ASP A 181 17.86 -35.70 -12.77
C ASP A 181 17.82 -36.89 -11.78
N TRP A 182 18.68 -37.86 -12.04
CA TRP A 182 18.93 -38.97 -11.14
C TRP A 182 19.62 -38.50 -9.84
N SER A 183 19.14 -38.99 -8.70
CA SER A 183 19.70 -38.73 -7.38
C SER A 183 20.89 -39.63 -7.07
N ALA A 184 21.58 -39.32 -5.96
CA ALA A 184 22.48 -40.26 -5.32
C ALA A 184 21.76 -41.54 -4.86
N LYS A 185 22.52 -42.63 -4.72
CA LYS A 185 22.05 -43.91 -4.21
C LYS A 185 21.78 -43.83 -2.71
N THR A 186 20.51 -43.65 -2.31
CA THR A 186 20.09 -43.57 -0.90
C THR A 186 18.60 -43.85 -0.77
N GLN A 187 18.16 -44.34 0.39
CA GLN A 187 16.74 -44.45 0.76
C GLN A 187 16.08 -43.09 1.06
N ASN A 188 16.88 -42.04 1.29
CA ASN A 188 16.41 -40.69 1.61
C ASN A 188 16.99 -39.67 0.62
N PRO A 189 16.67 -39.76 -0.68
CA PRO A 189 17.24 -38.90 -1.70
C PRO A 189 16.75 -37.46 -1.55
N GLU A 190 17.66 -36.51 -1.63
CA GLU A 190 17.38 -35.08 -1.76
C GLU A 190 17.55 -34.67 -3.23
N TYR A 191 16.58 -33.92 -3.76
CA TYR A 191 16.61 -33.46 -5.15
C TYR A 191 16.79 -31.94 -5.24
N TYR A 192 16.46 -31.19 -4.19
CA TYR A 192 16.63 -29.74 -4.17
C TYR A 192 18.11 -29.33 -4.24
N PRO A 193 18.48 -28.27 -5.00
CA PRO A 193 17.63 -27.42 -5.85
C PRO A 193 17.43 -27.93 -7.29
N LYS A 194 18.16 -28.96 -7.71
CA LYS A 194 18.19 -29.44 -9.10
C LYS A 194 16.90 -30.14 -9.56
N GLY A 195 16.11 -30.65 -8.61
CA GLY A 195 14.83 -31.33 -8.83
C GLY A 195 13.64 -30.37 -9.06
N THR A 196 13.91 -29.15 -9.52
CA THR A 196 12.88 -28.13 -9.79
C THR A 196 12.46 -28.18 -11.25
N ALA A 197 11.17 -28.37 -11.48
CA ALA A 197 10.50 -28.27 -12.77
C ALA A 197 9.68 -26.98 -12.85
N VAL A 198 9.62 -26.37 -14.03
CA VAL A 198 8.81 -25.17 -14.28
C VAL A 198 7.74 -25.50 -15.31
N PHE A 199 6.49 -25.37 -14.91
CA PHE A 199 5.31 -25.58 -15.75
C PHE A 199 4.79 -24.26 -16.29
N GLU A 200 4.35 -24.26 -17.54
CA GLU A 200 3.73 -23.08 -18.17
C GLU A 200 2.24 -23.01 -17.85
N VAL A 201 1.81 -21.90 -17.26
CA VAL A 201 0.42 -21.69 -16.84
C VAL A 201 -0.03 -20.28 -17.18
N ASN A 202 -1.25 -20.10 -17.69
CA ASN A 202 -1.82 -18.77 -17.85
C ASN A 202 -2.58 -18.37 -16.59
N ARG A 203 -1.94 -17.64 -15.68
CA ARG A 203 -2.54 -17.29 -14.38
C ARG A 203 -3.80 -16.43 -14.49
N LYS A 204 -3.87 -15.58 -15.53
CA LYS A 204 -4.98 -14.64 -15.75
C LYS A 204 -6.22 -15.34 -16.31
N SER A 205 -6.07 -16.58 -16.77
CA SER A 205 -7.16 -17.36 -17.33
C SER A 205 -8.14 -17.83 -16.25
N ARG A 206 -9.44 -17.73 -16.53
CA ARG A 206 -10.48 -18.31 -15.67
C ARG A 206 -10.36 -19.83 -15.58
N SER A 207 -9.80 -20.48 -16.60
CA SER A 207 -9.57 -21.92 -16.60
C SER A 207 -8.51 -22.32 -15.56
N PHE A 208 -7.42 -21.56 -15.43
CA PHE A 208 -6.41 -21.82 -14.38
C PHE A 208 -6.97 -21.59 -12.98
N ALA A 209 -7.72 -20.50 -12.76
CA ALA A 209 -8.38 -20.26 -11.47
C ALA A 209 -9.36 -21.38 -11.07
N ARG A 210 -10.08 -21.96 -12.05
CA ARG A 210 -10.93 -23.14 -11.85
C ARG A 210 -10.12 -24.41 -11.62
N PHE A 211 -9.00 -24.58 -12.32
CA PHE A 211 -8.08 -25.70 -12.15
C PHE A 211 -7.55 -25.77 -10.72
N LEU A 212 -7.03 -24.66 -10.20
CA LEU A 212 -6.61 -24.57 -8.79
C LEU A 212 -7.76 -24.81 -7.81
N GLY A 213 -9.00 -24.55 -8.21
CA GLY A 213 -10.18 -24.77 -7.37
C GLY A 213 -10.80 -26.14 -7.42
N SER A 214 -10.26 -27.03 -8.24
CA SER A 214 -10.81 -28.36 -8.42
C SER A 214 -10.21 -29.32 -7.39
N THR A 215 -11.06 -29.97 -6.61
CA THR A 215 -10.65 -31.02 -5.66
C THR A 215 -10.18 -32.29 -6.36
N PHE A 216 -10.58 -32.51 -7.61
CA PHE A 216 -10.27 -33.73 -8.37
C PHE A 216 -9.02 -33.59 -9.25
N LYS A 217 -8.59 -32.37 -9.57
CA LYS A 217 -7.36 -32.14 -10.34
C LYS A 217 -6.17 -31.94 -9.39
N THR A 218 -5.21 -32.85 -9.48
CA THR A 218 -4.02 -32.85 -8.63
C THR A 218 -2.76 -32.85 -9.50
N LEU A 219 -1.66 -32.34 -8.96
CA LEU A 219 -0.34 -32.58 -9.53
C LEU A 219 0.06 -34.01 -9.17
N LYS A 220 0.50 -34.80 -10.15
CA LYS A 220 0.97 -36.16 -9.89
C LYS A 220 2.51 -36.18 -9.85
N ALA A 221 3.08 -36.71 -8.78
CA ALA A 221 4.50 -36.97 -8.65
C ALA A 221 4.75 -38.48 -8.65
N SER A 222 5.56 -38.98 -9.57
CA SER A 222 5.88 -40.40 -9.72
C SER A 222 7.36 -40.61 -9.45
N VAL A 223 7.70 -41.44 -8.47
CA VAL A 223 9.09 -41.73 -8.10
C VAL A 223 9.52 -43.01 -8.77
N TYR A 224 10.64 -42.95 -9.50
CA TYR A 224 11.21 -44.06 -10.23
C TYR A 224 12.59 -44.43 -9.70
N TYR A 225 12.96 -45.70 -9.83
CA TYR A 225 14.28 -46.22 -9.50
C TYR A 225 14.97 -46.85 -10.71
N ARG A 226 16.30 -46.83 -10.70
CA ARG A 226 17.12 -47.42 -11.77
C ARG A 226 17.12 -48.94 -11.67
N ARG A 227 16.73 -49.64 -12.74
CA ARG A 227 16.66 -51.11 -12.81
C ARG A 227 17.91 -51.80 -13.42
N GLY A 228 18.93 -51.03 -13.78
CA GLY A 228 20.17 -51.52 -14.41
C GLY A 228 20.32 -51.08 -15.87
N LEU A 229 21.35 -51.58 -16.55
CA LEU A 229 21.67 -51.24 -17.94
C LEU A 229 20.59 -51.80 -18.89
N LEU A 230 20.11 -50.98 -19.84
CA LEU A 230 19.07 -51.31 -20.85
C LEU A 230 17.65 -51.60 -20.33
N LYS A 231 17.41 -51.58 -19.01
CA LYS A 231 16.05 -51.70 -18.44
C LYS A 231 15.43 -50.32 -18.23
N SER A 232 14.14 -50.19 -18.56
CA SER A 232 13.38 -48.99 -18.21
C SER A 232 13.34 -48.82 -16.70
N ALA A 233 13.24 -47.57 -16.24
CA ALA A 233 13.12 -47.30 -14.81
C ALA A 233 11.86 -47.96 -14.23
N GLY A 234 11.95 -48.38 -12.97
CA GLY A 234 10.83 -48.96 -12.25
C GLY A 234 10.07 -47.93 -11.44
N LEU A 235 8.75 -48.06 -11.39
CA LEU A 235 7.94 -47.22 -10.51
C LEU A 235 8.05 -47.70 -9.07
N ILE A 236 8.38 -46.79 -8.16
CA ILE A 236 8.33 -47.01 -6.70
C ILE A 236 6.90 -46.74 -6.24
N GLY A 237 6.37 -45.57 -6.60
CA GLY A 237 5.03 -45.16 -6.26
C GLY A 237 4.71 -43.76 -6.77
N THR A 238 3.45 -43.39 -6.61
CA THR A 238 2.90 -42.10 -7.05
C THR A 238 2.25 -41.37 -5.88
N ALA A 239 2.40 -40.06 -5.85
CA ALA A 239 1.70 -39.16 -4.96
C ALA A 239 0.83 -38.19 -5.78
N SER A 240 -0.37 -37.91 -5.28
CA SER A 240 -1.28 -36.90 -5.85
C SER A 240 -1.33 -35.72 -4.90
N ILE A 241 -0.87 -34.54 -5.35
CA ILE A 241 -0.77 -33.33 -4.55
C ILE A 241 -1.93 -32.39 -4.91
N PRO A 242 -2.86 -32.09 -3.97
CA PRO A 242 -3.90 -31.09 -4.15
C PRO A 242 -3.33 -29.68 -4.34
N LEU A 243 -3.98 -28.88 -5.17
CA LEU A 243 -3.52 -27.53 -5.54
C LEU A 243 -4.40 -26.40 -5.00
N GLU A 244 -5.43 -26.73 -4.21
CA GLU A 244 -6.42 -25.77 -3.70
C GLU A 244 -5.82 -24.68 -2.81
N GLU A 245 -4.82 -25.04 -2.01
CA GLU A 245 -4.11 -24.12 -1.13
C GLU A 245 -3.34 -23.05 -1.91
N LEU A 246 -2.98 -23.30 -3.18
CA LEU A 246 -2.30 -22.30 -4.02
C LEU A 246 -3.17 -21.10 -4.39
N LYS A 247 -4.48 -21.16 -4.11
CA LYS A 247 -5.34 -19.98 -4.21
C LYS A 247 -4.98 -18.93 -3.18
N THR A 248 -4.65 -19.35 -1.96
CA THR A 248 -4.37 -18.45 -0.84
C THR A 248 -2.88 -18.37 -0.55
N GLN A 249 -2.11 -19.41 -0.80
CA GLN A 249 -0.67 -19.48 -0.52
C GLN A 249 0.15 -19.47 -1.82
N ALA A 250 1.23 -18.70 -1.86
CA ALA A 250 2.07 -18.68 -3.06
C ALA A 250 3.09 -19.82 -3.05
N THR A 251 3.40 -20.34 -1.85
CA THR A 251 4.29 -21.47 -1.65
C THR A 251 3.57 -22.50 -0.81
N LEU A 252 3.49 -23.71 -1.35
CA LEU A 252 2.87 -24.88 -0.75
C LEU A 252 3.94 -25.95 -0.59
N GLU A 253 4.14 -26.48 0.61
CA GLU A 253 4.99 -27.65 0.83
C GLU A 253 4.16 -28.78 1.42
N LYS A 254 4.17 -29.94 0.76
CA LYS A 254 3.39 -31.11 1.16
C LYS A 254 4.23 -32.36 1.23
N SER A 255 4.03 -33.09 2.32
CA SER A 255 4.53 -34.46 2.50
C SER A 255 3.41 -35.42 2.11
N CYS A 256 3.66 -36.27 1.13
CA CYS A 256 2.68 -37.22 0.61
C CYS A 256 3.24 -38.64 0.64
N GLU A 257 2.43 -39.59 1.11
CA GLU A 257 2.78 -41.01 1.04
C GLU A 257 2.77 -41.50 -0.42
N LEU A 258 3.73 -42.35 -0.75
CA LEU A 258 3.80 -42.99 -2.07
C LEU A 258 2.80 -44.13 -2.15
N MET A 259 2.00 -44.14 -3.21
CA MET A 259 0.95 -45.14 -3.43
C MET A 259 1.17 -45.89 -4.73
N VAL A 260 0.87 -47.19 -4.75
CA VAL A 260 0.79 -48.02 -5.96
C VAL A 260 -0.56 -48.73 -5.94
N ASN A 261 -1.36 -48.58 -6.99
CA ASN A 261 -2.68 -49.19 -7.09
C ASN A 261 -3.58 -48.95 -5.87
N ARG A 262 -3.56 -47.71 -5.35
CA ARG A 262 -4.27 -47.26 -4.13
C ARG A 262 -3.85 -47.93 -2.82
N LYS A 263 -2.71 -48.64 -2.81
CA LYS A 263 -2.10 -49.18 -1.59
C LYS A 263 -0.82 -48.41 -1.25
N PRO A 264 -0.50 -48.20 0.04
CA PRO A 264 0.79 -47.71 0.47
C PRO A 264 1.94 -48.50 -0.16
N ALA A 265 2.81 -47.82 -0.90
CA ALA A 265 4.03 -48.40 -1.43
C ALA A 265 5.18 -48.36 -0.41
N GLY A 266 5.04 -47.53 0.63
CA GLY A 266 6.11 -47.20 1.56
C GLY A 266 6.92 -46.00 1.08
N GLY A 267 7.36 -45.19 2.04
CA GLY A 267 8.09 -43.95 1.80
C GLY A 267 7.20 -42.73 1.53
N ILE A 268 7.78 -41.56 1.74
CA ILE A 268 7.12 -40.25 1.66
C ILE A 268 7.90 -39.39 0.69
N ILE A 269 7.20 -38.62 -0.16
CA ILE A 269 7.79 -37.55 -0.96
C ILE A 269 7.38 -36.19 -0.39
N VAL A 270 8.36 -35.29 -0.24
CA VAL A 270 8.13 -33.89 0.09
C VAL A 270 8.22 -33.08 -1.19
N VAL A 271 7.12 -32.44 -1.57
CA VAL A 271 7.01 -31.60 -2.78
C VAL A 271 6.75 -30.16 -2.36
N ARG A 272 7.52 -29.24 -2.93
CA ARG A 272 7.30 -27.80 -2.81
C ARG A 272 6.76 -27.25 -4.13
N ILE A 273 5.64 -26.56 -4.09
CA ILE A 273 5.02 -25.93 -5.24
C ILE A 273 4.99 -24.42 -4.99
N GLN A 274 5.49 -23.65 -5.94
CA GLN A 274 5.56 -22.20 -5.87
C GLN A 274 4.84 -21.59 -7.08
N HIS A 275 3.86 -20.76 -6.78
CA HIS A 275 3.16 -19.91 -7.71
C HIS A 275 3.65 -18.45 -7.52
N PRO A 276 3.71 -17.61 -8.57
CA PRO A 276 4.34 -16.27 -8.50
C PRO A 276 3.66 -15.36 -7.47
N ASN A 277 2.34 -15.46 -7.33
CA ASN A 277 1.58 -14.69 -6.35
C ASN A 277 0.28 -15.39 -5.95
N ALA A 278 -0.08 -15.39 -4.67
CA ALA A 278 -1.40 -15.90 -4.26
C ALA A 278 -2.47 -14.82 -4.34
N ALA A 279 -3.74 -15.20 -4.12
CA ALA A 279 -4.75 -14.20 -3.79
C ALA A 279 -4.30 -13.39 -2.56
N PRO A 280 -4.59 -12.07 -2.52
CA PRO A 280 -4.27 -11.25 -1.35
C PRO A 280 -4.89 -11.85 -0.10
N GLN A 281 -4.09 -12.10 0.94
CA GLN A 281 -4.58 -12.46 2.26
C GLN A 281 -4.71 -11.21 3.10
N LEU A 282 -5.78 -11.08 3.88
CA LEU A 282 -5.91 -9.99 4.85
C LEU A 282 -5.14 -10.36 6.12
N GLN A 283 -4.09 -9.60 6.43
CA GLN A 283 -3.39 -9.66 7.69
C GLN A 283 -3.90 -8.55 8.61
N SER A 284 -4.34 -8.91 9.80
CA SER A 284 -4.70 -7.95 10.84
C SER A 284 -3.45 -7.41 11.53
N MET A 285 -3.34 -6.09 11.65
CA MET A 285 -2.25 -5.40 12.34
C MET A 285 -2.80 -4.20 13.14
N ASN A 286 -2.32 -4.00 14.36
CA ASN A 286 -2.72 -2.85 15.17
C ASN A 286 -1.94 -1.61 14.69
N LEU A 287 -2.63 -0.69 14.02
CA LEU A 287 -2.08 0.58 13.57
C LEU A 287 -2.20 1.64 14.65
N LEU A 288 -1.17 2.48 14.73
CA LEU A 288 -1.16 3.66 15.58
C LEU A 288 -1.84 4.76 14.78
N VAL A 289 -3.01 5.18 15.24
CA VAL A 289 -3.77 6.25 14.58
C VAL A 289 -3.80 7.45 15.50
N TYR A 290 -3.36 8.57 14.92
CA TYR A 290 -3.57 9.86 15.51
C TYR A 290 -5.00 10.32 15.22
N ASN A 291 -5.69 10.84 16.24
CA ASN A 291 -7.12 11.19 16.22
C ASN A 291 -7.58 11.80 14.87
N TYR A 292 -8.12 10.96 13.97
CA TYR A 292 -8.53 11.36 12.63
C TYR A 292 -9.66 12.39 12.67
N LYS A 293 -10.48 12.38 13.73
CA LYS A 293 -11.51 13.39 13.96
C LYS A 293 -10.92 14.75 14.28
N LEU A 294 -9.81 14.83 15.05
CA LEU A 294 -9.11 16.10 15.26
C LEU A 294 -8.42 16.60 13.99
N LEU A 295 -7.93 15.70 13.13
CA LEU A 295 -7.36 16.08 11.84
C LEU A 295 -8.45 16.58 10.89
N GLU A 296 -9.62 15.93 10.81
CA GLU A 296 -10.80 16.38 10.06
C GLU A 296 -11.43 17.65 10.67
N GLU A 297 -11.47 17.80 11.98
CA GLU A 297 -11.96 19.00 12.68
C GLU A 297 -10.97 20.15 12.51
N HIS A 298 -9.66 19.91 12.60
CA HIS A 298 -8.66 20.91 12.20
C HIS A 298 -8.72 21.20 10.71
N TYR A 299 -8.99 20.23 9.84
CA TYR A 299 -9.13 20.47 8.41
C TYR A 299 -10.43 21.23 8.10
N ARG A 300 -11.56 20.91 8.74
CA ARG A 300 -12.83 21.63 8.60
C ARG A 300 -12.76 23.01 9.24
N ALA A 301 -12.17 23.13 10.42
CA ALA A 301 -11.95 24.41 11.10
C ALA A 301 -10.95 25.28 10.35
N ASN A 302 -9.88 24.73 9.77
CA ASN A 302 -8.87 25.51 9.06
C ASN A 302 -9.19 25.73 7.57
N VAL A 303 -9.92 24.85 6.88
CA VAL A 303 -10.33 25.07 5.47
C VAL A 303 -11.61 25.92 5.40
N GLY A 304 -12.55 25.73 6.34
CA GLY A 304 -13.70 26.61 6.51
C GLY A 304 -13.29 28.03 6.90
N ASN A 305 -12.32 28.17 7.82
CA ASN A 305 -11.78 29.48 8.15
C ASN A 305 -10.79 30.02 7.12
N ALA A 306 -9.96 29.21 6.43
CA ALA A 306 -9.04 29.76 5.43
C ALA A 306 -9.79 30.38 4.25
N ALA A 307 -10.91 29.80 3.79
CA ALA A 307 -11.72 30.42 2.75
C ALA A 307 -12.35 31.74 3.25
N ALA A 308 -12.96 31.74 4.44
CA ALA A 308 -13.58 32.94 5.03
C ALA A 308 -12.54 34.03 5.41
N THR A 309 -11.35 33.63 5.86
CA THR A 309 -10.23 34.52 6.18
C THR A 309 -9.57 35.04 4.91
N VAL A 310 -9.40 34.24 3.85
CA VAL A 310 -8.90 34.72 2.55
C VAL A 310 -9.92 35.65 1.89
N GLN A 311 -11.21 35.37 2.03
CA GLN A 311 -12.28 36.20 1.46
C GLN A 311 -12.45 37.51 2.24
N SER A 312 -12.34 37.49 3.57
CA SER A 312 -12.32 38.72 4.38
C SER A 312 -11.02 39.51 4.21
N LEU A 313 -9.87 38.84 4.05
CA LEU A 313 -8.61 39.50 3.69
C LEU A 313 -8.66 40.09 2.28
N LYS A 314 -9.26 39.41 1.29
CA LYS A 314 -9.51 39.96 -0.05
C LYS A 314 -10.40 41.19 0.01
N LEU A 315 -11.53 41.11 0.72
CA LEU A 315 -12.44 42.24 0.90
C LEU A 315 -11.73 43.43 1.55
N ARG A 316 -10.90 43.17 2.58
CA ARG A 316 -10.13 44.20 3.27
C ARG A 316 -9.02 44.77 2.39
N MET A 317 -8.39 43.95 1.55
CA MET A 317 -7.43 44.40 0.54
C MET A 317 -8.09 45.30 -0.50
N ASP A 318 -9.29 44.96 -0.98
CA ASP A 318 -10.02 45.77 -1.96
C ASP A 318 -10.54 47.07 -1.33
N GLN A 319 -10.99 47.04 -0.07
CA GLN A 319 -11.30 48.25 0.70
C GLN A 319 -10.06 49.16 0.86
N MET A 320 -8.90 48.58 1.17
CA MET A 320 -7.65 49.36 1.27
C MET A 320 -7.20 49.92 -0.07
N LYS A 321 -7.39 49.19 -1.18
CA LYS A 321 -7.09 49.70 -2.54
C LYS A 321 -8.01 50.86 -2.90
N THR A 322 -9.30 50.77 -2.58
CA THR A 322 -10.27 51.85 -2.82
C THR A 322 -9.94 53.06 -1.94
N GLN A 323 -9.62 52.88 -0.67
CA GLN A 323 -9.14 53.96 0.20
C GLN A 323 -7.86 54.59 -0.33
N HIS A 324 -6.91 53.79 -0.80
CA HIS A 324 -5.67 54.30 -1.37
C HIS A 324 -5.91 55.05 -2.69
N ALA A 325 -6.84 54.60 -3.54
CA ALA A 325 -7.24 55.30 -4.75
C ALA A 325 -7.92 56.65 -4.42
N GLN A 326 -8.82 56.67 -3.43
CA GLN A 326 -9.45 57.90 -2.93
C GLN A 326 -8.43 58.86 -2.30
N LEU A 327 -7.47 58.35 -1.52
CA LEU A 327 -6.38 59.16 -0.95
C LEU A 327 -5.44 59.67 -2.04
N LYS A 328 -5.20 58.90 -3.10
CA LYS A 328 -4.40 59.31 -4.27
C LYS A 328 -5.12 60.35 -5.12
N GLU A 329 -6.44 60.25 -5.25
CA GLU A 329 -7.31 61.22 -5.92
C GLU A 329 -7.44 62.53 -5.12
N ALA A 330 -7.50 62.43 -3.79
CA ALA A 330 -7.42 63.56 -2.86
C ALA A 330 -6.02 64.20 -2.86
N TYR A 331 -4.96 63.39 -2.96
CA TYR A 331 -3.57 63.88 -3.08
C TYR A 331 -3.34 64.66 -4.38
N THR A 332 -4.06 64.33 -5.46
CA THR A 332 -4.04 65.14 -6.69
C THR A 332 -4.71 66.51 -6.57
N HIS A 333 -5.41 66.81 -5.47
CA HIS A 333 -6.19 68.05 -5.31
C HIS A 333 -6.01 68.80 -3.97
N ASP A 334 -5.18 68.33 -3.03
CA ASP A 334 -5.03 68.96 -1.69
C ASP A 334 -3.56 69.03 -1.20
N GLU A 335 -3.01 70.25 -1.18
CA GLU A 335 -1.64 70.60 -0.79
C GLU A 335 -1.34 70.30 0.70
N THR A 336 -2.37 70.22 1.54
CA THR A 336 -2.25 70.04 3.00
C THR A 336 -1.90 68.60 3.37
N PHE A 337 -2.38 67.61 2.59
CA PHE A 337 -2.09 66.19 2.82
C PHE A 337 -0.67 65.82 2.39
N ARG A 338 -0.15 66.44 1.31
CA ARG A 338 1.24 66.26 0.85
C ARG A 338 2.25 66.62 1.94
N LYS A 339 2.02 67.71 2.69
CA LYS A 339 2.89 68.11 3.82
C LYS A 339 2.85 67.10 4.96
N ARG A 340 1.68 66.55 5.29
CA ARG A 340 1.55 65.54 6.36
C ARG A 340 2.20 64.21 5.99
N TYR A 341 2.00 63.75 4.75
CA TYR A 341 2.61 62.53 4.25
C TYR A 341 4.15 62.62 4.23
N LEU A 342 4.71 63.73 3.74
CA LEU A 342 6.15 63.99 3.77
C LEU A 342 6.72 64.04 5.20
N SER A 343 5.95 64.50 6.18
CA SER A 343 6.38 64.54 7.59
C SER A 343 6.41 63.17 8.28
N GLU A 344 5.59 62.21 7.82
CA GLU A 344 5.45 60.90 8.46
C GLU A 344 6.41 59.84 7.88
N LEU A 345 6.87 60.00 6.62
CA LEU A 345 7.77 59.04 5.97
C LEU A 345 9.11 58.80 6.72
N PRO A 346 9.81 59.82 7.26
CA PRO A 346 11.02 59.59 8.05
C PRO A 346 10.77 58.78 9.33
N VAL A 347 9.60 58.97 9.95
CA VAL A 347 9.20 58.23 11.16
C VAL A 347 8.94 56.76 10.85
N ILE A 348 8.30 56.48 9.71
CA ILE A 348 8.02 55.11 9.25
C ILE A 348 9.32 54.37 8.93
N GLN A 349 10.25 55.03 8.23
CA GLN A 349 11.56 54.45 7.94
C GLN A 349 12.34 54.11 9.22
N ALA A 350 12.35 55.01 10.21
CA ALA A 350 13.04 54.79 11.48
C ALA A 350 12.48 53.58 12.24
N LYS A 351 11.15 53.43 12.27
CA LYS A 351 10.48 52.26 12.90
C LYS A 351 10.85 50.94 12.21
N LEU A 352 10.86 50.91 10.87
CA LEU A 352 11.25 49.71 10.12
C LEU A 352 12.72 49.31 10.37
N MET A 353 13.61 50.29 10.53
CA MET A 353 15.02 50.04 10.86
C MET A 353 15.20 49.51 12.29
N ASP A 354 14.43 50.01 13.25
CA ASP A 354 14.51 49.57 14.64
C ASP A 354 13.91 48.16 14.82
N GLU A 355 12.78 47.89 14.18
CA GLU A 355 12.14 46.57 14.16
C GLU A 355 13.02 45.52 13.46
N SER A 356 13.73 45.90 12.39
CA SER A 356 14.77 45.05 11.80
C SER A 356 15.89 44.70 12.77
N ARG A 357 16.39 45.67 13.55
CA ARG A 357 17.44 45.43 14.56
C ARG A 357 16.97 44.47 15.64
N GLN A 358 15.74 44.66 16.14
CA GLN A 358 15.16 43.75 17.13
C GLN A 358 14.98 42.33 16.58
N MET A 359 14.50 42.19 15.33
CA MET A 359 14.36 40.88 14.69
C MET A 359 15.71 40.18 14.45
N GLN A 360 16.78 40.95 14.23
CA GLN A 360 18.13 40.39 14.09
C GLN A 360 18.69 39.91 15.44
N LEU A 361 18.42 40.63 16.54
CA LEU A 361 18.79 40.21 17.90
C LEU A 361 18.03 38.95 18.33
N ASN A 362 16.79 38.78 17.87
CA ASN A 362 15.96 37.61 18.15
C ASN A 362 16.24 36.39 17.24
N GLY A 363 17.27 36.44 16.38
CA GLY A 363 17.73 35.32 15.56
C GLY A 363 16.96 35.08 14.25
N ASP A 364 16.03 35.96 13.86
CA ASP A 364 15.22 35.82 12.63
C ASP A 364 15.77 36.69 11.48
N GLY A 365 16.98 36.33 11.02
CA GLY A 365 17.76 37.12 10.04
C GLY A 365 17.05 37.37 8.70
N THR A 366 16.23 36.43 8.24
CA THR A 366 15.50 36.55 6.96
C THR A 366 14.43 37.62 7.01
N LYS A 367 13.72 37.76 8.14
CA LYS A 367 12.74 38.84 8.34
C LYS A 367 13.42 40.19 8.56
N ALA A 368 14.53 40.20 9.30
CA ALA A 368 15.33 41.40 9.52
C ALA A 368 15.83 42.00 8.19
N GLN A 369 16.24 41.14 7.23
CA GLN A 369 16.67 41.56 5.90
C GLN A 369 15.54 42.20 5.08
N ARG A 370 14.35 41.59 5.05
CA ARG A 370 13.19 42.14 4.33
C ARG A 370 12.74 43.50 4.88
N LEU A 371 12.80 43.68 6.20
CA LEU A 371 12.47 44.96 6.83
C LEU A 371 13.49 46.06 6.47
N ARG A 372 14.78 45.72 6.33
CA ARG A 372 15.81 46.66 5.84
C ARG A 372 15.62 47.04 4.40
N GLU A 373 15.32 46.07 3.54
CA GLU A 373 15.03 46.32 2.13
C GLU A 373 13.84 47.28 2.00
N ARG A 374 12.78 47.07 2.78
CA ARG A 374 11.63 47.97 2.82
C ARG A 374 11.96 49.37 3.36
N ALA A 375 12.78 49.48 4.41
CA ALA A 375 13.23 50.78 4.91
C ALA A 375 14.05 51.55 3.86
N ASN A 376 14.87 50.85 3.08
CA ASN A 376 15.65 51.45 2.00
C ASN A 376 14.77 51.91 0.82
N GLU A 377 13.67 51.22 0.53
CA GLU A 377 12.68 51.69 -0.46
C GLU A 377 12.01 52.98 0.00
N VAL A 378 11.58 53.06 1.26
CA VAL A 378 11.00 54.28 1.84
C VAL A 378 12.00 55.44 1.80
N GLN A 379 13.30 55.19 2.05
CA GLN A 379 14.34 56.20 1.90
C GLN A 379 14.44 56.74 0.46
N LYS A 380 14.36 55.86 -0.54
CA LYS A 380 14.38 56.27 -1.96
C LYS A 380 13.15 57.10 -2.31
N GLU A 381 12.00 56.76 -1.75
CA GLU A 381 10.76 57.51 -1.91
C GLU A 381 10.86 58.91 -1.27
N ILE A 382 11.44 59.03 -0.06
CA ILE A 382 11.73 60.31 0.59
C ILE A 382 12.64 61.17 -0.29
N ILE A 383 13.71 60.60 -0.85
CA ILE A 383 14.66 61.34 -1.71
C ILE A 383 13.96 61.83 -2.97
N SER A 384 13.21 60.95 -3.64
CA SER A 384 12.45 61.28 -4.86
C SER A 384 11.47 62.44 -4.62
N LEU A 385 10.72 62.38 -3.51
CA LEU A 385 9.67 63.34 -3.19
C LEU A 385 10.17 64.65 -2.56
N THR A 386 11.40 64.70 -2.04
CA THR A 386 12.04 65.95 -1.57
C THR A 386 12.87 66.64 -2.66
N SER A 387 13.22 65.93 -3.73
CA SER A 387 13.94 66.46 -4.90
C SER A 387 13.06 67.06 -6.00
N ALA A 388 11.73 66.99 -5.86
CA ALA A 388 10.71 67.49 -6.80
C ALA A 388 9.74 68.44 -6.11
#